data_AF-A0A7V5CM70-F1
#
_entry.id   AF-A0A7V5CM70-F1
#
_cell.length_a   1.000
_cell.length_b   1.000
_cell.length_c   1.000
_cell.angle_alpha   90.00
_cell.angle_beta   90.00
_cell.angle_gamma   90.00
#
_symmetry.space_group_name_H-M   'P 1'
#
loop_
_entity.id
_entity.type
_entity.pdbx_description
1 polymer ?
#
loop_
_entity_poly.entity_id
_entity_poly.type
_entity_poly.pdbx_seq_one_letter_code
_entity_poly.pdbx_strand_id
1 'polypeptide(L)'
;MDRNGEGKVSRKEFPRPLFDRLDTNNDGHLTLEEVRRALSSQRAMQMTPMGQTSGLSGAGELGIVEAVFELCVRDVEACVKFYREGIRMREVEPATATGTLLEWAGCYLRLRKVPGRKCPPPSENPMRQILTSSGPRRLSLWFKDPESVVERLVKAGYPAPLKAGNVSMTWDPDGNVVEIMSIPRTAATETFTWGMNVSDEMAARKFYGDRLGLQEFAPWNLPATRGVKMYLFAAGAGRIKFSSPPGQRSRGSGAGPDPPGLRSVTLRVADLAAARRGLEKRV
;
A
#
# COMPACT_ATOMS: atom_id res chain seq x y z
N MET A 1 -6.61 -5.85 32.20
CA MET A 1 -5.23 -5.86 32.75
C MET A 1 -5.31 -6.57 34.07
N ASP A 2 -4.48 -7.59 34.29
CA ASP A 2 -4.31 -8.26 35.58
C ASP A 2 -3.73 -7.23 36.57
N ARG A 3 -4.55 -6.77 37.52
CA ARG A 3 -4.19 -5.68 38.43
C ARG A 3 -3.42 -6.15 39.64
N ASN A 4 -3.43 -7.46 39.92
CA ASN A 4 -2.91 -8.01 41.17
C ASN A 4 -1.66 -8.87 40.90
N GLY A 5 -1.35 -9.15 39.63
CA GLY A 5 -0.07 -9.71 39.20
C GLY A 5 0.07 -11.22 39.46
N GLU A 6 -1.05 -11.92 39.60
CA GLU A 6 -1.09 -13.35 39.95
C GLU A 6 -1.20 -14.26 38.72
N GLY A 7 -1.27 -13.68 37.50
CA GLY A 7 -1.35 -14.44 36.25
C GLY A 7 -2.74 -15.03 35.96
N LYS A 8 -3.77 -14.60 36.71
CA LYS A 8 -5.18 -14.96 36.54
C LYS A 8 -6.06 -13.71 36.63
N VAL A 9 -7.12 -13.62 35.83
CA VAL A 9 -8.04 -12.47 35.85
C VAL A 9 -9.34 -12.87 36.54
N SER A 10 -9.73 -12.13 37.59
CA SER A 10 -10.93 -12.44 38.38
C SER A 10 -12.21 -11.83 37.80
N ARG A 11 -13.37 -12.37 38.20
CA ARG A 11 -14.72 -11.88 37.82
C ARG A 11 -14.96 -10.38 38.08
N LYS A 12 -14.22 -9.76 39.01
CA LYS A 12 -14.35 -8.33 39.33
C LYS A 12 -13.56 -7.42 38.39
N GLU A 13 -12.67 -7.99 37.56
CA GLU A 13 -11.69 -7.26 36.76
C GLU A 13 -11.95 -7.36 35.25
N PHE A 14 -13.05 -8.01 34.85
CA PHE A 14 -13.39 -8.29 33.46
C PHE A 14 -14.90 -8.17 33.17
N PRO A 15 -15.33 -7.76 31.96
CA PRO A 15 -16.75 -7.64 31.62
C PRO A 15 -17.49 -8.98 31.65
N ARG A 16 -18.57 -9.07 32.45
CA ARG A 16 -19.34 -10.32 32.72
C ARG A 16 -19.76 -11.13 31.48
N PRO A 17 -20.32 -10.53 30.41
CA PRO A 17 -20.79 -11.31 29.26
C PRO A 17 -19.68 -12.04 28.51
N LEU A 18 -18.44 -11.54 28.61
CA LEU A 18 -17.27 -12.16 28.01
C LEU A 18 -16.62 -13.15 28.97
N PHE A 19 -16.68 -12.88 30.28
CA PHE A 19 -16.13 -13.76 31.31
C PHE A 19 -16.82 -15.12 31.31
N ASP A 20 -18.15 -15.14 31.35
CA ASP A 20 -18.95 -16.38 31.42
C ASP A 20 -18.80 -17.25 30.16
N ARG A 21 -18.36 -16.66 29.04
CA ARG A 21 -18.07 -17.38 27.79
C ARG A 21 -16.67 -17.97 27.73
N LEU A 22 -15.76 -17.48 28.56
CA LEU A 22 -14.35 -17.85 28.56
C LEU A 22 -14.01 -18.77 29.74
N ASP A 23 -14.72 -18.63 30.87
CA ASP A 23 -14.61 -19.43 32.11
C ASP A 23 -15.26 -20.81 31.88
N THR A 24 -14.56 -21.65 31.12
CA THR A 24 -15.14 -22.90 30.60
C THR A 24 -15.28 -23.95 31.70
N ASN A 25 -14.42 -23.88 32.73
CA ASN A 25 -14.50 -24.75 33.90
C ASN A 25 -15.41 -24.18 35.02
N ASN A 26 -15.96 -22.97 34.85
CA ASN A 26 -16.81 -22.24 35.79
C ASN A 26 -16.20 -22.06 37.20
N ASP A 27 -14.88 -22.05 37.30
CA ASP A 27 -14.19 -21.92 38.59
C ASP A 27 -14.16 -20.47 39.11
N GLY A 28 -14.59 -19.51 38.28
CA GLY A 28 -14.68 -18.10 38.64
C GLY A 28 -13.41 -17.30 38.38
N HIS A 29 -12.42 -17.87 37.70
CA HIS A 29 -11.17 -17.23 37.31
C HIS A 29 -10.79 -17.58 35.87
N LEU A 30 -10.45 -16.56 35.05
CA LEU A 30 -9.93 -16.84 33.71
C LEU A 30 -8.45 -17.15 33.77
N THR A 31 -8.12 -18.39 33.44
CA THR A 31 -6.73 -18.80 33.23
C THR A 31 -6.23 -18.38 31.85
N LEU A 32 -4.92 -18.22 31.73
CA LEU A 32 -4.28 -17.86 30.48
C LEU A 32 -4.50 -18.91 29.38
N GLU A 33 -4.70 -20.18 29.76
CA GLU A 33 -5.03 -21.26 28.84
C GLU A 33 -6.47 -21.22 28.34
N GLU A 34 -7.44 -20.85 29.17
CA GLU A 34 -8.84 -20.71 28.75
C GLU A 34 -9.00 -19.53 27.79
N VAL A 35 -8.33 -18.42 28.06
CA VAL A 35 -8.28 -17.27 27.14
C VAL A 35 -7.62 -17.67 25.81
N ARG A 36 -6.52 -18.44 25.86
CA ARG A 36 -5.85 -18.94 24.64
C ARG A 36 -6.70 -19.93 23.87
N ARG A 37 -7.40 -20.85 24.55
CA ARG A 37 -8.32 -21.81 23.91
C ARG A 37 -9.43 -21.07 23.20
N ALA A 38 -10.10 -20.13 23.84
CA ALA A 38 -11.15 -19.35 23.21
C ALA A 38 -10.68 -18.53 21.99
N LEU A 39 -9.47 -17.95 22.06
CA LEU A 39 -8.86 -17.24 20.92
C LEU A 39 -8.47 -18.19 19.77
N SER A 40 -8.07 -19.43 20.08
CA SER A 40 -7.81 -20.47 19.07
C SER A 40 -9.11 -21.04 18.47
N SER A 41 -10.19 -21.16 19.26
CA SER A 41 -11.51 -21.61 18.82
C SER A 41 -12.23 -20.55 17.97
N GLN A 42 -12.07 -19.26 18.27
CA GLN A 42 -12.54 -18.18 17.38
C GLN A 42 -11.75 -18.13 16.06
N ARG A 43 -10.51 -18.63 16.04
CA ARG A 43 -9.71 -18.79 14.82
C ARG A 43 -10.10 -20.01 13.99
N ALA A 44 -10.53 -21.10 14.64
CA ALA A 44 -10.97 -22.32 13.96
C ALA A 44 -12.39 -22.20 13.37
N MET A 45 -13.27 -21.37 13.96
CA MET A 45 -14.66 -21.20 13.47
C MET A 45 -14.80 -20.13 12.36
N GLN A 46 -13.70 -19.44 11.99
CA GLN A 46 -13.58 -18.67 10.74
C GLN A 46 -12.80 -19.41 9.65
N MET A 47 -12.44 -20.69 9.88
CA MET A 47 -11.81 -21.57 8.90
C MET A 47 -12.84 -22.59 8.38
N THR A 48 -13.77 -22.14 7.57
CA THR A 48 -14.30 -23.02 6.52
C THR A 48 -13.28 -23.04 5.37
N PRO A 49 -12.80 -24.22 4.94
CA PRO A 49 -11.84 -24.30 3.85
C PRO A 49 -12.58 -24.06 2.53
N MET A 50 -12.43 -22.87 1.95
CA MET A 50 -12.83 -22.63 0.56
C MET A 50 -11.58 -22.48 -0.29
N GLY A 51 -10.85 -23.58 -0.41
CA GLY A 51 -10.03 -23.86 -1.57
C GLY A 51 -10.93 -24.47 -2.64
N GLN A 52 -11.48 -23.64 -3.51
CA GLN A 52 -11.80 -24.03 -4.88
C GLN A 52 -11.34 -22.94 -5.82
N THR A 53 -10.41 -23.36 -6.67
CA THR A 53 -10.01 -22.72 -7.92
C THR A 53 -11.24 -22.36 -8.75
N SER A 54 -11.60 -21.08 -8.77
CA SER A 54 -12.26 -20.50 -9.93
C SER A 54 -11.17 -19.82 -10.73
N GLY A 55 -10.66 -20.53 -11.73
CA GLY A 55 -10.03 -19.90 -12.87
C GLY A 55 -11.07 -18.98 -13.51
N LEU A 56 -11.09 -17.73 -13.08
CA LEU A 56 -11.47 -16.64 -13.93
C LEU A 56 -10.20 -15.80 -14.03
N SER A 57 -9.57 -15.92 -15.18
CA SER A 57 -9.00 -14.79 -15.89
C SER A 57 -10.06 -13.66 -15.93
N GLY A 58 -10.30 -13.05 -14.79
CA GLY A 58 -11.10 -11.86 -14.65
C GLY A 58 -10.20 -10.72 -15.03
N ALA A 59 -9.95 -10.59 -16.33
CA ALA A 59 -9.91 -9.29 -16.95
C ALA A 59 -11.18 -8.56 -16.45
N GLY A 60 -11.11 -7.90 -15.28
CA GLY A 60 -12.23 -7.09 -14.78
C GLY A 60 -12.67 -6.20 -15.93
N GLU A 61 -13.97 -6.01 -16.15
CA GLU A 61 -14.60 -5.61 -17.44
C GLU A 61 -13.87 -4.59 -18.35
N LEU A 62 -12.98 -3.76 -17.82
CA LEU A 62 -12.01 -2.97 -18.60
C LEU A 62 -10.90 -3.79 -19.30
N GLY A 63 -10.66 -5.05 -18.96
CA GLY A 63 -9.59 -5.87 -19.50
C GLY A 63 -8.19 -5.32 -19.25
N ILE A 64 -7.93 -4.83 -18.03
CA ILE A 64 -6.62 -4.27 -17.66
C ILE A 64 -5.57 -5.36 -17.71
N VAL A 65 -4.60 -5.19 -18.61
CA VAL A 65 -3.47 -6.10 -18.79
C VAL A 65 -2.31 -5.64 -17.91
N GLU A 66 -2.04 -4.34 -17.90
CA GLU A 66 -0.89 -3.76 -17.20
C GLU A 66 -1.24 -2.38 -16.63
N ALA A 67 -0.55 -2.01 -15.55
CA ALA A 67 -0.55 -0.66 -15.01
C ALA A 67 0.85 -0.06 -15.12
N VAL A 68 0.94 1.13 -15.71
CA VAL A 68 2.16 1.93 -15.75
C VAL A 68 1.98 3.17 -14.88
N PHE A 69 2.77 3.23 -13.84
CA PHE A 69 2.79 4.26 -12.82
C PHE A 69 3.80 5.33 -13.23
N GLU A 70 3.37 6.58 -13.40
CA GLU A 70 4.26 7.67 -13.82
C GLU A 70 4.76 8.49 -12.63
N LEU A 71 6.09 8.59 -12.56
CA LEU A 71 6.82 9.44 -11.65
C LEU A 71 7.56 10.52 -12.44
N CYS A 72 7.16 11.77 -12.25
CA CYS A 72 7.84 12.92 -12.83
C CYS A 72 9.03 13.31 -11.96
N VAL A 73 10.22 13.34 -12.54
CA VAL A 73 11.47 13.59 -11.81
C VAL A 73 12.27 14.68 -12.50
N ARG A 74 12.99 15.47 -11.71
CA ARG A 74 13.92 16.49 -12.21
C ARG A 74 15.32 15.91 -12.37
N ASP A 75 15.65 14.81 -11.70
CA ASP A 75 16.91 14.10 -11.89
C ASP A 75 16.69 12.63 -12.33
N VAL A 76 16.53 12.42 -13.64
CA VAL A 76 16.32 11.08 -14.21
C VAL A 76 17.50 10.16 -13.90
N GLU A 77 18.73 10.60 -14.12
CA GLU A 77 19.93 9.78 -13.92
C GLU A 77 20.05 9.29 -12.46
N ALA A 78 19.90 10.21 -11.50
CA ALA A 78 19.95 9.85 -10.09
C ALA A 78 18.82 8.89 -9.70
N CYS A 79 17.60 9.13 -10.18
CA CYS A 79 16.45 8.26 -9.91
C CYS A 79 16.61 6.88 -10.55
N VAL A 80 17.07 6.80 -11.81
CA VAL A 80 17.38 5.55 -12.50
C VAL A 80 18.36 4.73 -11.67
N LYS A 81 19.45 5.35 -11.21
CA LYS A 81 20.44 4.69 -10.35
C LYS A 81 19.81 4.16 -9.06
N PHE A 82 19.03 4.98 -8.37
CA PHE A 82 18.35 4.59 -7.13
C PHE A 82 17.42 3.39 -7.34
N TYR A 83 16.55 3.43 -8.35
CA TYR A 83 15.58 2.37 -8.59
C TYR A 83 16.21 1.09 -9.18
N ARG A 84 17.21 1.20 -10.05
CA ARG A 84 17.88 0.04 -10.65
C ARG A 84 18.89 -0.62 -9.73
N GLU A 85 19.74 0.16 -9.07
CA GLU A 85 20.83 -0.39 -8.25
C GLU A 85 20.39 -0.60 -6.80
N GLY A 86 19.67 0.37 -6.23
CA GLY A 86 19.18 0.33 -4.86
C GLY A 86 17.97 -0.58 -4.70
N ILE A 87 16.92 -0.33 -5.49
CA ILE A 87 15.66 -1.09 -5.40
C ILE A 87 15.70 -2.40 -6.21
N ARG A 88 16.57 -2.51 -7.21
CA ARG A 88 16.67 -3.66 -8.14
C ARG A 88 15.47 -3.81 -9.09
N MET A 89 14.86 -2.70 -9.48
CA MET A 89 13.93 -2.72 -10.61
C MET A 89 14.66 -3.09 -11.90
N ARG A 90 14.01 -3.90 -12.73
CA ARG A 90 14.53 -4.28 -14.05
C ARG A 90 14.26 -3.16 -15.03
N GLU A 91 15.25 -2.82 -15.84
CA GLU A 91 15.06 -1.88 -16.94
C GLU A 91 14.35 -2.58 -18.11
N VAL A 92 13.26 -1.98 -18.59
CA VAL A 92 12.47 -2.48 -19.72
C VAL A 92 12.72 -1.60 -20.94
N GLU A 93 12.73 -0.29 -20.75
CA GLU A 93 13.16 0.68 -21.76
C GLU A 93 14.45 1.35 -21.27
N PRO A 94 15.49 1.44 -22.11
CA PRO A 94 16.78 1.97 -21.70
C PRO A 94 16.66 3.41 -21.18
N ALA A 95 17.45 3.75 -20.16
CA ALA A 95 17.49 5.11 -19.65
C ALA A 95 18.02 6.10 -20.69
N THR A 96 17.29 7.20 -20.85
CA THR A 96 17.62 8.34 -21.70
C THR A 96 17.59 9.64 -20.89
N ALA A 97 17.98 10.75 -21.49
CA ALA A 97 17.90 12.06 -20.84
C ALA A 97 16.45 12.47 -20.48
N THR A 98 15.44 11.91 -21.15
CA THR A 98 14.03 12.25 -20.96
C THR A 98 13.27 11.26 -20.06
N GLY A 99 13.84 10.09 -19.78
CA GLY A 99 13.16 9.09 -18.96
C GLY A 99 13.62 7.64 -19.19
N THR A 100 12.89 6.73 -18.56
CA THR A 100 13.03 5.26 -18.69
C THR A 100 11.71 4.58 -18.30
N LEU A 101 11.59 3.29 -18.62
CA LEU A 101 10.58 2.40 -18.06
C LEU A 101 11.25 1.29 -17.26
N LEU A 102 10.91 1.21 -15.98
CA LEU A 102 11.38 0.19 -15.06
C LEU A 102 10.24 -0.77 -14.71
N GLU A 103 10.57 -2.00 -14.38
CA GLU A 103 9.63 -3.05 -13.99
C GLU A 103 10.00 -3.66 -12.64
N TRP A 104 8.96 -3.92 -11.85
CA TRP A 104 9.02 -4.61 -10.57
C TRP A 104 7.77 -5.46 -10.37
N ALA A 105 7.94 -6.78 -10.23
CA ALA A 105 6.87 -7.73 -9.95
C ALA A 105 5.66 -7.58 -10.91
N GLY A 106 5.92 -7.42 -12.21
CA GLY A 106 4.90 -7.24 -13.25
C GLY A 106 4.26 -5.84 -13.28
N CYS A 107 4.74 -4.91 -12.47
CA CYS A 107 4.29 -3.52 -12.43
C CYS A 107 5.34 -2.62 -13.04
N TYR A 108 4.91 -1.53 -13.69
CA TYR A 108 5.83 -0.66 -14.42
C TYR A 108 5.89 0.74 -13.81
N LEU A 109 7.09 1.25 -13.58
CA LEU A 109 7.37 2.62 -13.15
C LEU A 109 8.01 3.38 -14.30
N ARG A 110 7.28 4.36 -14.85
CA ARG A 110 7.80 5.29 -15.85
C ARG A 110 8.40 6.49 -15.16
N LEU A 111 9.70 6.70 -15.34
CA LEU A 111 10.36 7.93 -14.95
C LEU A 111 10.28 8.90 -16.12
N ARG A 112 9.68 10.07 -15.93
CA ARG A 112 9.59 11.12 -16.94
C ARG A 112 10.29 12.38 -16.46
N LYS A 113 11.20 12.91 -17.27
CA LYS A 113 11.89 14.18 -17.00
C LYS A 113 10.87 15.33 -17.02
N VAL A 114 10.94 16.19 -16.02
CA VAL A 114 10.25 17.48 -15.98
C VAL A 114 11.24 18.62 -15.71
N PRO A 115 10.97 19.84 -16.18
CA PRO A 115 11.81 21.00 -15.88
C PRO A 115 11.75 21.33 -14.39
N GLY A 116 12.82 21.94 -13.87
CA GLY A 116 12.89 22.40 -12.49
C GLY A 116 14.26 22.17 -11.86
N ARG A 117 14.50 22.89 -10.77
CA ARG A 117 15.74 22.76 -9.99
C ARG A 117 15.80 21.37 -9.34
N LYS A 118 16.92 20.68 -9.54
CA LYS A 118 17.28 19.49 -8.75
C LYS A 118 17.35 19.90 -7.28
N CYS A 119 16.51 19.30 -6.45
CA CYS A 119 16.52 19.54 -5.02
C CYS A 119 16.99 18.26 -4.33
N PRO A 120 17.86 18.36 -3.31
CA PRO A 120 18.17 17.21 -2.50
C PRO A 120 16.89 16.71 -1.81
N PRO A 121 16.85 15.41 -1.45
CA PRO A 121 15.75 14.86 -0.69
C PRO A 121 15.53 15.61 0.64
N PRO A 122 14.29 15.72 1.14
CA PRO A 122 14.03 16.33 2.44
C PRO A 122 14.74 15.58 3.58
N SER A 123 15.15 16.31 4.61
CA SER A 123 15.67 15.71 5.86
C SER A 123 14.57 15.38 6.88
N GLU A 124 13.33 15.81 6.62
CA GLU A 124 12.20 15.55 7.50
C GLU A 124 11.69 14.11 7.40
N ASN A 125 10.87 13.71 8.38
CA ASN A 125 10.21 12.41 8.39
C ASN A 125 9.25 12.28 7.18
N PRO A 126 9.40 11.26 6.30
CA PRO A 126 8.53 11.05 5.14
C PRO A 126 7.02 11.03 5.46
N MET A 127 6.65 10.61 6.68
CA MET A 127 5.27 10.61 7.14
C MET A 127 4.63 12.01 7.13
N ARG A 128 5.41 13.08 7.33
CA ARG A 128 4.87 14.44 7.26
C ARG A 128 4.37 14.76 5.86
N GLN A 129 5.17 14.54 4.82
CA GLN A 129 4.77 14.79 3.44
C GLN A 129 3.59 13.89 3.01
N ILE A 130 3.56 12.65 3.51
CA ILE A 130 2.41 11.77 3.29
C ILE A 130 1.14 12.40 3.84
N LEU A 131 1.14 12.96 5.05
CA LEU A 131 -0.08 13.38 5.75
C LEU A 131 -0.57 14.79 5.39
N THR A 132 0.29 15.66 4.84
CA THR A 132 -0.02 17.09 4.62
C THR A 132 -0.89 17.38 3.40
N SER A 133 -0.97 16.48 2.43
CA SER A 133 -1.64 16.77 1.15
C SER A 133 -2.40 15.56 0.58
N SER A 134 -3.44 15.83 -0.21
CA SER A 134 -4.28 14.82 -0.87
C SER A 134 -3.79 14.48 -2.27
N GLY A 135 -4.05 13.26 -2.74
CA GLY A 135 -3.57 12.73 -4.01
C GLY A 135 -2.47 11.67 -3.82
N PRO A 136 -1.80 11.26 -4.91
CA PRO A 136 -0.63 10.38 -4.87
C PRO A 136 0.47 10.88 -3.92
N ARG A 137 0.98 10.01 -3.05
CA ARG A 137 1.99 10.39 -2.04
C ARG A 137 3.17 9.45 -1.90
N ARG A 138 2.99 8.17 -2.20
CA ARG A 138 3.99 7.15 -1.88
C ARG A 138 3.97 5.99 -2.85
N LEU A 139 5.16 5.54 -3.21
CA LEU A 139 5.41 4.28 -3.87
C LEU A 139 5.70 3.24 -2.81
N SER A 140 5.02 2.10 -2.83
CA SER A 140 5.30 1.03 -1.86
C SER A 140 5.63 -0.25 -2.57
N LEU A 141 6.78 -0.81 -2.23
CA LEU A 141 7.32 -2.02 -2.82
C LEU A 141 7.39 -3.09 -1.76
N TRP A 142 6.86 -4.26 -2.08
CA TRP A 142 6.81 -5.37 -1.15
C TRP A 142 7.94 -6.33 -1.49
N PHE A 143 8.71 -6.69 -0.48
CA PHE A 143 9.89 -7.53 -0.60
C PHE A 143 9.77 -8.73 0.33
N LYS A 144 10.30 -9.87 -0.12
CA LYS A 144 10.55 -11.01 0.77
C LYS A 144 11.56 -10.66 1.85
N ASP A 145 12.61 -9.93 1.47
CA ASP A 145 13.69 -9.48 2.35
C ASP A 145 13.91 -7.97 2.23
N PRO A 146 13.13 -7.15 2.94
CA PRO A 146 13.26 -5.69 2.89
C PRO A 146 14.54 -5.16 3.54
N GLU A 147 15.15 -5.90 4.48
CA GLU A 147 16.37 -5.45 5.15
C GLU A 147 17.56 -5.45 4.18
N SER A 148 17.65 -6.44 3.28
CA SER A 148 18.65 -6.41 2.20
C SER A 148 18.55 -5.18 1.28
N VAL A 149 17.35 -4.63 1.12
CA VAL A 149 17.13 -3.40 0.34
C VAL A 149 17.63 -2.19 1.12
N VAL A 150 17.30 -2.14 2.42
CA VAL A 150 17.77 -1.09 3.34
C VAL A 150 19.30 -1.02 3.36
N GLU A 151 19.98 -2.16 3.57
CA GLU A 151 21.44 -2.24 3.60
C GLU A 151 22.06 -1.79 2.29
N ARG A 152 21.47 -2.20 1.15
CA ARG A 152 21.96 -1.82 -0.18
C ARG A 152 21.86 -0.32 -0.43
N LEU A 153 20.75 0.30 -0.03
CA LEU A 153 20.56 1.74 -0.15
C LEU A 153 21.58 2.50 0.69
N VAL A 154 21.78 2.10 1.94
CA VAL A 154 22.77 2.72 2.83
C VAL A 154 24.19 2.55 2.28
N LYS A 155 24.55 1.35 1.83
CA LYS A 155 25.85 1.07 1.22
C LYS A 155 26.10 1.90 -0.05
N ALA A 156 25.05 2.20 -0.81
CA ALA A 156 25.11 3.07 -1.98
C ALA A 156 25.15 4.58 -1.64
N GLY A 157 25.12 4.94 -0.35
CA GLY A 157 25.20 6.32 0.13
C GLY A 157 23.86 7.05 0.23
N TYR A 158 22.73 6.35 0.10
CA TYR A 158 21.41 6.95 0.30
C TYR A 158 21.07 7.04 1.80
N PRO A 159 20.20 7.99 2.20
CA PRO A 159 19.73 8.08 3.59
C PRO A 159 19.14 6.76 4.08
N ALA A 160 19.50 6.40 5.32
CA ALA A 160 18.96 5.22 5.97
C ALA A 160 17.42 5.32 6.06
N PRO A 161 16.67 4.34 5.51
CA PRO A 161 15.24 4.29 5.64
C PRO A 161 14.77 4.32 7.09
N LEU A 162 13.80 5.18 7.39
CA LEU A 162 13.17 5.27 8.70
C LEU A 162 12.23 4.08 8.93
N LYS A 163 12.53 3.26 9.94
CA LYS A 163 11.69 2.11 10.31
C LYS A 163 10.44 2.55 11.07
N ALA A 164 9.27 2.07 10.64
CA ALA A 164 7.97 2.29 11.25
C ALA A 164 7.13 0.99 11.21
N GLY A 165 7.28 0.14 12.23
CA GLY A 165 6.63 -1.17 12.26
C GLY A 165 7.11 -2.07 11.12
N ASN A 166 6.18 -2.56 10.29
CA ASN A 166 6.50 -3.45 9.15
C ASN A 166 6.87 -2.69 7.87
N VAL A 167 7.08 -1.37 7.96
CA VAL A 167 7.42 -0.51 6.82
C VAL A 167 8.70 0.24 7.15
N SER A 168 9.62 0.32 6.19
CA SER A 168 10.72 1.27 6.19
C SER A 168 10.46 2.32 5.14
N MET A 169 10.68 3.60 5.44
CA MET A 169 10.40 4.70 4.52
C MET A 169 11.66 5.48 4.21
N THR A 170 11.87 5.79 2.94
CA THR A 170 12.98 6.63 2.51
C THR A 170 12.53 7.61 1.43
N TRP A 171 13.46 8.43 0.99
CA TRP A 171 13.29 9.35 -0.11
C TRP A 171 14.04 8.84 -1.33
N ASP A 172 13.42 8.92 -2.51
CA ASP A 172 14.18 8.85 -3.75
C ASP A 172 14.98 10.15 -3.97
N PRO A 173 15.90 10.19 -4.95
CA PRO A 173 16.74 11.35 -5.19
C PRO A 173 16.00 12.64 -5.57
N ASP A 174 14.74 12.56 -6.00
CA ASP A 174 13.91 13.72 -6.35
C ASP A 174 12.94 14.12 -5.22
N GLY A 175 13.04 13.46 -4.06
CA GLY A 175 12.26 13.76 -2.86
C GLY A 175 10.86 13.13 -2.81
N ASN A 176 10.67 11.99 -3.48
CA ASN A 176 9.44 11.21 -3.39
C ASN A 176 9.55 10.14 -2.29
N VAL A 177 8.44 9.88 -1.59
CA VAL A 177 8.43 8.83 -0.56
C VAL A 177 8.37 7.45 -1.19
N VAL A 178 9.33 6.61 -0.78
CA VAL A 178 9.41 5.19 -1.11
C VAL A 178 9.26 4.38 0.17
N GLU A 179 8.22 3.55 0.23
CA GLU A 179 7.96 2.57 1.28
C GLU A 179 8.53 1.21 0.86
N ILE A 180 9.37 0.65 1.71
CA ILE A 180 9.91 -0.70 1.63
C ILE A 180 9.13 -1.54 2.65
N MET A 181 8.30 -2.46 2.17
CA MET A 181 7.40 -3.26 3.00
C MET A 181 7.79 -4.73 2.96
N SER A 182 7.64 -5.44 4.09
CA SER A 182 7.57 -6.90 4.04
C SER A 182 6.28 -7.34 3.35
N ILE A 183 6.33 -8.44 2.60
CA ILE A 183 5.11 -9.09 2.09
C ILE A 183 4.23 -9.49 3.29
N PRO A 184 2.96 -9.02 3.37
CA PRO A 184 2.02 -9.47 4.39
C PRO A 184 1.81 -10.97 4.30
N ARG A 185 1.61 -11.64 5.45
CA ARG A 185 1.38 -13.10 5.50
C ARG A 185 0.19 -13.57 4.64
N THR A 186 -0.75 -12.68 4.35
CA THR A 186 -1.93 -12.93 3.52
C THR A 186 -1.69 -12.76 2.03
N ALA A 187 -0.48 -12.37 1.61
CA ALA A 187 -0.11 -12.22 0.22
C ALA A 187 1.02 -13.20 -0.14
N ALA A 188 0.92 -13.82 -1.31
CA ALA A 188 1.87 -14.83 -1.75
C ALA A 188 3.07 -14.25 -2.52
N THR A 189 2.95 -13.01 -3.04
CA THR A 189 3.92 -12.46 -3.98
C THR A 189 4.32 -11.03 -3.65
N GLU A 190 5.50 -10.66 -4.12
CA GLU A 190 5.92 -9.27 -4.24
C GLU A 190 4.93 -8.51 -5.11
N THR A 191 4.74 -7.23 -4.81
CA THR A 191 3.85 -6.36 -5.55
C THR A 191 4.31 -4.92 -5.36
N PHE A 192 3.86 -4.09 -6.28
CA PHE A 192 3.96 -2.64 -6.20
C PHE A 192 2.60 -2.06 -5.82
N THR A 193 2.58 -1.07 -4.93
CA THR A 193 1.36 -0.32 -4.61
C THR A 193 1.56 1.18 -4.73
N TRP A 194 0.60 1.85 -5.36
CA TRP A 194 0.55 3.30 -5.43
C TRP A 194 -0.35 3.83 -4.32
N GLY A 195 0.23 4.55 -3.35
CA GLY A 195 -0.47 5.07 -2.19
C GLY A 195 -0.91 6.52 -2.36
N MET A 196 -2.17 6.80 -1.99
CA MET A 196 -2.73 8.15 -1.98
C MET A 196 -3.55 8.45 -0.73
N ASN A 197 -3.71 9.73 -0.44
CA ASN A 197 -4.73 10.20 0.50
C ASN A 197 -5.88 10.80 -0.28
N VAL A 198 -7.10 10.40 0.06
CA VAL A 198 -8.33 10.95 -0.50
C VAL A 198 -9.05 11.76 0.57
N SER A 199 -9.94 12.65 0.14
CA SER A 199 -10.79 13.41 1.08
C SER A 199 -12.09 12.69 1.44
N ASP A 200 -12.49 11.72 0.62
CA ASP A 200 -13.73 10.97 0.77
C ASP A 200 -13.46 9.53 0.31
N GLU A 201 -13.48 8.59 1.25
CA GLU A 201 -13.28 7.18 0.96
C GLU A 201 -14.45 6.55 0.20
N MET A 202 -15.69 6.98 0.43
CA MET A 202 -16.86 6.42 -0.26
C MET A 202 -16.84 6.83 -1.73
N ALA A 203 -16.55 8.09 -2.02
CA ALA A 203 -16.43 8.58 -3.40
C ALA A 203 -15.26 7.91 -4.13
N ALA A 204 -14.12 7.72 -3.47
CA ALA A 204 -12.98 7.02 -4.04
C ALA A 204 -13.29 5.54 -4.33
N ARG A 205 -13.95 4.84 -3.40
CA ARG A 205 -14.37 3.44 -3.59
C ARG A 205 -15.36 3.31 -4.75
N LYS A 206 -16.36 4.19 -4.85
CA LYS A 206 -17.29 4.24 -6.00
C LYS A 206 -16.55 4.47 -7.32
N PHE A 207 -15.55 5.34 -7.33
CA PHE A 207 -14.75 5.57 -8.53
C PHE A 207 -13.92 4.36 -8.94
N TYR A 208 -13.11 3.78 -8.05
CA TYR A 208 -12.26 2.66 -8.41
C TYR A 208 -13.04 1.34 -8.60
N GLY A 209 -14.02 1.07 -7.74
CA GLY A 209 -14.84 -0.14 -7.79
C GLY A 209 -15.89 -0.06 -8.88
N ASP A 210 -16.81 0.90 -8.81
CA ASP A 210 -17.98 0.89 -9.70
C ASP A 210 -17.64 1.48 -11.08
N ARG A 211 -16.97 2.64 -11.11
CA ARG A 211 -16.68 3.34 -12.37
C ARG A 211 -15.60 2.63 -13.16
N LEU A 212 -14.46 2.35 -12.53
CA LEU A 212 -13.36 1.65 -13.18
C LEU A 212 -13.52 0.12 -13.15
N GLY A 213 -14.43 -0.45 -12.35
CA GLY A 213 -14.60 -1.91 -12.31
C GLY A 213 -13.39 -2.64 -11.72
N LEU A 214 -12.57 -1.98 -10.91
CA LEU A 214 -11.41 -2.60 -10.31
C LEU A 214 -11.83 -3.49 -9.14
N GLN A 215 -11.25 -4.67 -9.04
CA GLN A 215 -11.48 -5.56 -7.92
C GLN A 215 -10.97 -4.94 -6.61
N GLU A 216 -11.85 -4.79 -5.63
CA GLU A 216 -11.49 -4.38 -4.27
C GLU A 216 -10.96 -5.58 -3.46
N PHE A 217 -9.87 -5.37 -2.72
CA PHE A 217 -9.37 -6.32 -1.72
C PHE A 217 -9.85 -5.95 -0.31
N ALA A 218 -9.75 -6.91 0.63
CA ALA A 218 -10.05 -6.65 2.03
C ALA A 218 -9.25 -5.44 2.56
N PRO A 219 -9.91 -4.42 3.14
CA PRO A 219 -9.23 -3.24 3.65
C PRO A 219 -8.28 -3.58 4.79
N TRP A 220 -7.18 -2.84 4.89
CA TRP A 220 -6.25 -2.95 6.01
C TRP A 220 -6.58 -1.93 7.10
N ASN A 221 -6.40 -2.34 8.35
CA ASN A 221 -6.46 -1.42 9.47
C ASN A 221 -5.10 -0.75 9.64
N LEU A 222 -5.04 0.59 9.63
CA LEU A 222 -3.79 1.30 9.82
C LEU A 222 -3.47 1.46 11.31
N PRO A 223 -2.35 0.90 11.81
CA PRO A 223 -2.01 0.99 13.23
C PRO A 223 -1.76 2.44 13.69
N ALA A 224 -1.18 3.26 12.81
CA ALA A 224 -0.79 4.65 13.12
C ALA A 224 -1.98 5.63 13.19
N THR A 225 -3.13 5.28 12.62
CA THR A 225 -4.31 6.15 12.58
C THR A 225 -5.55 5.34 12.95
N ARG A 226 -5.87 5.35 14.26
CA ARG A 226 -6.98 4.60 14.85
C ARG A 226 -8.27 4.86 14.06
N GLY A 227 -8.89 3.79 13.56
CA GLY A 227 -10.16 3.85 12.83
C GLY A 227 -10.06 4.18 11.34
N VAL A 228 -8.87 4.56 10.82
CA VAL A 228 -8.68 4.79 9.39
C VAL A 228 -8.33 3.49 8.70
N LYS A 229 -9.10 3.16 7.65
CA LYS A 229 -8.86 2.00 6.79
C LYS A 229 -7.99 2.40 5.59
N MET A 230 -7.20 1.45 5.12
CA MET A 230 -6.55 1.49 3.82
C MET A 230 -7.34 0.58 2.88
N TYR A 231 -7.93 1.16 1.84
CA TYR A 231 -8.62 0.42 0.78
C TYR A 231 -7.63 0.10 -0.33
N LEU A 232 -7.78 -1.07 -0.97
CA LEU A 232 -6.87 -1.55 -2.01
C LEU A 232 -7.67 -2.05 -3.20
N PHE A 233 -7.26 -1.67 -4.40
CA PHE A 233 -7.88 -2.06 -5.67
C PHE A 233 -6.83 -2.64 -6.61
N ALA A 234 -7.20 -3.66 -7.38
CA ALA A 234 -6.34 -4.29 -8.38
C ALA A 234 -6.02 -3.32 -9.53
N ALA A 235 -4.77 -3.31 -10.00
CA ALA A 235 -4.32 -2.54 -11.15
C ALA A 235 -3.19 -3.29 -11.88
N GLY A 236 -3.56 -4.16 -12.84
CA GLY A 236 -2.62 -5.12 -13.44
C GLY A 236 -2.05 -6.05 -12.37
N ALA A 237 -0.73 -6.27 -12.38
CA ALA A 237 -0.02 -6.99 -11.31
C ALA A 237 0.12 -6.19 -10.00
N GLY A 238 -0.19 -4.89 -10.02
CA GLY A 238 -0.03 -3.98 -8.89
C GLY A 238 -1.34 -3.65 -8.19
N ARG A 239 -1.27 -2.71 -7.24
CA ARG A 239 -2.46 -2.21 -6.54
C ARG A 239 -2.46 -0.70 -6.41
N ILE A 240 -3.66 -0.12 -6.46
CA ILE A 240 -3.91 1.24 -6.00
C ILE A 240 -4.38 1.13 -4.54
N LYS A 241 -3.77 1.91 -3.64
CA LYS A 241 -4.20 1.96 -2.23
C LYS A 241 -4.49 3.39 -1.79
N PHE A 242 -5.54 3.56 -0.99
CA PHE A 242 -5.88 4.86 -0.45
C PHE A 242 -6.47 4.81 0.95
N SER A 243 -6.32 5.92 1.65
CA SER A 243 -6.93 6.17 2.96
C SER A 243 -7.55 7.56 2.98
N SER A 244 -8.58 7.76 3.81
CA SER A 244 -9.21 9.06 4.04
C SER A 244 -8.97 9.54 5.48
N PRO A 245 -7.72 9.89 5.86
CA PRO A 245 -7.46 10.39 7.20
C PRO A 245 -8.23 11.70 7.46
N PRO A 246 -8.67 11.97 8.70
CA PRO A 246 -9.44 13.17 9.02
C PRO A 246 -8.63 14.45 8.77
N GLY A 247 -9.32 15.57 8.55
CA GLY A 247 -8.72 16.90 8.37
C GLY A 247 -8.67 17.39 6.92
N GLN A 248 -8.60 18.71 6.77
CA GLN A 248 -8.50 19.37 5.46
C GLN A 248 -7.06 19.34 4.97
N ARG A 249 -6.87 19.10 3.67
CA ARG A 249 -5.56 18.97 3.03
C ARG A 249 -5.54 19.72 1.71
N SER A 250 -4.38 20.24 1.36
CA SER A 250 -4.17 20.82 0.03
C SER A 250 -4.34 19.77 -1.06
N ARG A 251 -4.95 20.17 -2.18
CA ARG A 251 -5.13 19.35 -3.38
C ARG A 251 -4.26 19.92 -4.49
N GLY A 252 -3.51 19.06 -5.17
CA GLY A 252 -2.67 19.44 -6.32
C GLY A 252 -3.38 19.32 -7.67
N SER A 253 -4.71 19.18 -7.70
CA SER A 253 -5.45 18.84 -8.93
C SER A 253 -5.35 19.91 -10.02
N GLY A 254 -5.08 21.18 -9.66
CA GLY A 254 -4.89 22.27 -10.62
C GLY A 254 -3.47 22.41 -11.17
N ALA A 255 -2.52 21.59 -10.71
CA ALA A 255 -1.10 21.76 -11.04
C ALA A 255 -0.70 21.23 -12.43
N GLY A 256 -1.62 20.57 -13.14
CA GLY A 256 -1.35 19.98 -14.46
C GLY A 256 -0.48 18.71 -14.39
N PRO A 257 -0.01 18.22 -15.55
CA PRO A 257 0.66 16.93 -15.67
C PRO A 257 2.16 16.96 -15.32
N ASP A 258 2.80 18.12 -15.33
CA ASP A 258 4.26 18.26 -15.25
C ASP A 258 4.89 18.56 -13.88
N PRO A 259 4.17 18.83 -12.77
CA PRO A 259 4.87 19.05 -11.52
C PRO A 259 5.62 17.79 -11.05
N PRO A 260 6.71 17.90 -10.28
CA PRO A 260 7.50 16.75 -9.84
C PRO A 260 6.73 15.82 -8.89
N GLY A 261 6.91 14.52 -9.03
CA GLY A 261 6.37 13.47 -8.19
C GLY A 261 5.37 12.57 -8.89
N LEU A 262 4.57 11.84 -8.12
CA LEU A 262 3.59 10.89 -8.66
C LEU A 262 2.46 11.62 -9.37
N ARG A 263 2.28 11.35 -10.67
CA ARG A 263 1.37 12.13 -11.52
C ARG A 263 0.18 11.35 -12.05
N SER A 264 0.44 10.27 -12.77
CA SER A 264 -0.59 9.56 -13.52
C SER A 264 -0.39 8.05 -13.45
N VAL A 265 -1.49 7.33 -13.66
CA VAL A 265 -1.47 5.88 -13.84
C VAL A 265 -2.09 5.59 -15.20
N THR A 266 -1.33 4.94 -16.07
CA THR A 266 -1.82 4.45 -17.35
C THR A 266 -2.26 3.01 -17.18
N LEU A 267 -3.55 2.75 -17.28
CA LEU A 267 -4.10 1.40 -17.34
C LEU A 267 -4.10 0.96 -18.81
N ARG A 268 -3.25 0.00 -19.16
CA ARG A 268 -3.24 -0.63 -20.48
C ARG A 268 -4.31 -1.71 -20.50
N VAL A 269 -5.16 -1.65 -21.52
CA VAL A 269 -6.31 -2.54 -21.68
C VAL A 269 -6.19 -3.29 -23.00
N ALA A 270 -6.75 -4.50 -23.06
CA ALA A 270 -6.72 -5.31 -24.28
C ALA A 270 -7.51 -4.66 -25.44
N ASP A 271 -8.62 -3.99 -25.12
CA ASP A 271 -9.45 -3.26 -26.09
C ASP A 271 -9.81 -1.87 -25.55
N LEU A 272 -9.14 -0.84 -26.08
CA LEU A 272 -9.36 0.55 -25.68
C LEU A 272 -10.75 1.07 -26.06
N ALA A 273 -11.31 0.62 -27.17
CA ALA A 273 -12.63 1.05 -27.62
C ALA A 273 -13.74 0.46 -26.74
N ALA A 274 -13.62 -0.81 -26.37
CA ALA A 274 -14.51 -1.45 -25.41
C ALA A 274 -14.41 -0.79 -24.02
N ALA A 275 -13.19 -0.54 -23.54
CA ALA A 275 -12.98 0.15 -22.27
C ALA A 275 -13.66 1.53 -22.24
N ARG A 276 -13.53 2.34 -23.31
CA ARG A 276 -14.20 3.65 -23.41
C ARG A 276 -15.71 3.54 -23.36
N ARG A 277 -16.31 2.67 -24.18
CA ARG A 277 -17.76 2.42 -24.17
C ARG A 277 -18.26 1.94 -22.81
N GLY A 278 -17.48 1.09 -22.14
CA GLY A 278 -17.79 0.61 -20.80
C GLY A 278 -17.80 1.75 -19.77
N LEU A 279 -16.82 2.65 -19.83
CA LEU A 279 -16.76 3.81 -18.94
C LEU A 279 -17.91 4.80 -19.17
N GLU A 280 -18.26 5.08 -20.44
CA GLU A 280 -19.38 5.99 -20.79
C GLU A 280 -20.72 5.51 -20.22
N LYS A 281 -20.97 4.20 -20.23
CA LYS A 281 -22.21 3.61 -19.66
C LYS A 281 -22.31 3.70 -18.15
N ARG A 282 -21.19 3.93 -17.45
CA ARG A 282 -21.10 3.98 -15.99
C ARG A 282 -21.13 5.41 -15.47
N VAL A 283 -21.30 6.40 -16.36
CA VAL A 283 -21.35 7.83 -16.02
C VAL A 283 -22.60 8.21 -15.24
#